data_AF-A0A7S3MA97-F1
#
_entry.id   AF-A0A7S3MA97-F1
#
_cell.length_a   1.000
_cell.length_b   1.000
_cell.length_c   1.000
_cell.angle_alpha   90.00
_cell.angle_beta   90.00
_cell.angle_gamma   90.00
#
_symmetry.space_group_name_H-M   'P 1'
#
loop_
_entity.id
_entity.type
_entity.pdbx_description
1 polymer ?
#
loop_
_entity_poly.entity_id
_entity_poly.type
_entity_poly.pdbx_seq_one_letter_code
_entity_poly.pdbx_strand_id
1 'polypeptide(L)'
;ERITDCQFCLVPKGVGFTNGRLMESFFSGCIPVILSDAMVVPFDAFLPWPAFSLKPRMPRTPREAHDLVDFLEGIPAETGLRMHQSLIEHRCWFDYGPDSREDCSPYEGVVRMLTW
;
A
#
# COMPACT_ATOMS: atom_id res chain seq x y z
N GLU A 1 -20.23 -6.85 3.69
CA GLU A 1 -20.20 -5.84 2.61
C GLU A 1 -18.89 -5.95 1.83
N ARG A 2 -18.89 -5.68 0.51
CA ARG A 2 -17.74 -5.91 -0.40
C ARG A 2 -16.76 -4.73 -0.33
N ILE A 3 -15.47 -5.00 -0.14
CA ILE A 3 -14.34 -4.05 -0.25
C ILE A 3 -14.08 -3.73 -1.74
N THR A 4 -15.13 -3.39 -2.51
CA THR A 4 -15.01 -3.16 -3.96
C THR A 4 -15.35 -1.73 -4.40
N ASP A 5 -15.67 -0.83 -3.47
CA ASP A 5 -15.97 0.59 -3.76
C ASP A 5 -15.07 1.59 -3.01
N CYS A 6 -14.09 1.13 -2.24
CA CYS A 6 -13.16 2.03 -1.55
C CYS A 6 -11.90 2.26 -2.41
N GLN A 7 -11.67 3.50 -2.83
CA GLN A 7 -10.45 3.89 -3.55
C GLN A 7 -9.19 3.82 -2.66
N PHE A 8 -9.35 4.04 -1.35
CA PHE A 8 -8.28 4.08 -0.37
C PHE A 8 -8.54 3.12 0.79
N CYS A 9 -7.50 2.42 1.25
CA CYS A 9 -7.56 1.45 2.34
C CYS A 9 -6.61 1.85 3.45
N LEU A 10 -7.16 2.09 4.65
CA LEU A 10 -6.36 2.46 5.80
C LEU A 10 -5.55 1.25 6.29
N VAL A 11 -4.24 1.44 6.39
CA VAL A 11 -3.27 0.47 6.91
C VAL A 11 -2.70 1.05 8.22
N PRO A 12 -3.45 0.98 9.34
CA PRO A 12 -2.96 1.44 10.62
C PRO A 12 -1.82 0.57 11.13
N LYS A 13 -0.98 1.15 11.99
CA LYS A 13 0.03 0.40 12.74
C LYS A 13 -0.62 -0.81 13.44
N GLY A 14 -0.28 -2.00 12.97
CA GLY A 14 -0.64 -3.26 13.64
C GLY A 14 0.25 -3.52 14.86
N VAL A 15 -0.16 -4.47 15.70
CA VAL A 15 0.61 -4.93 16.87
C VAL A 15 1.78 -5.86 16.46
N GLY A 16 1.91 -6.20 15.16
CA GLY A 16 3.03 -6.96 14.61
C GLY A 16 3.28 -6.63 13.13
N PHE A 17 4.46 -7.03 12.64
CA PHE A 17 4.94 -6.88 11.26
C PHE A 17 4.03 -7.58 10.22
N THR A 18 3.10 -8.43 10.68
CA THR A 18 2.31 -9.41 9.93
C THR A 18 0.85 -9.03 9.72
N ASN A 19 0.43 -7.79 10.03
CA ASN A 19 -0.96 -7.43 9.77
C ASN A 19 -1.18 -7.40 8.24
N GLY A 20 -1.85 -8.43 7.74
CA GLY A 20 -2.10 -8.66 6.31
C GLY A 20 -2.78 -7.49 5.61
N ARG A 21 -3.26 -6.47 6.33
CA ARG A 21 -3.84 -5.22 5.83
C ARG A 21 -3.11 -4.60 4.64
N LEU A 22 -1.78 -4.55 4.68
CA LEU A 22 -1.02 -4.03 3.55
C LEU A 22 -1.20 -4.93 2.32
N MET A 23 -1.00 -6.24 2.47
CA MET A 23 -1.24 -7.20 1.39
C MET A 23 -2.71 -7.24 0.94
N GLU A 24 -3.67 -7.22 1.86
CA GLU A 24 -5.11 -7.15 1.60
C GLU A 24 -5.46 -5.92 0.74
N SER A 25 -4.82 -4.78 0.96
CA SER A 25 -5.04 -3.58 0.13
C SER A 25 -4.57 -3.80 -1.31
N PHE A 26 -3.41 -4.45 -1.51
CA PHE A 26 -2.94 -4.81 -2.85
C PHE A 26 -3.86 -5.80 -3.55
N PHE A 27 -4.30 -6.86 -2.85
CA PHE A 27 -5.18 -7.88 -3.42
C PHE A 27 -6.60 -7.39 -3.68
N SER A 28 -7.09 -6.41 -2.92
CA SER A 28 -8.37 -5.74 -3.18
C SER A 28 -8.28 -4.64 -4.23
N GLY A 29 -7.07 -4.28 -4.69
CA GLY A 29 -6.85 -3.19 -5.66
C GLY A 29 -7.01 -1.79 -5.05
N CYS A 30 -7.02 -1.69 -3.73
CA CYS A 30 -7.29 -0.48 -2.99
C CYS A 30 -5.99 0.24 -2.61
N ILE A 31 -5.90 1.55 -2.79
CA ILE A 31 -4.65 2.30 -2.56
C ILE A 31 -4.34 2.32 -1.04
N PRO A 32 -3.21 1.75 -0.59
CA PRO A 32 -2.86 1.74 0.82
C PRO A 32 -2.55 3.14 1.36
N VAL A 33 -3.22 3.50 2.45
CA VAL A 33 -2.93 4.67 3.28
C VAL A 33 -2.26 4.18 4.56
N ILE A 34 -0.94 4.22 4.58
CA ILE A 34 -0.08 3.71 5.65
C ILE A 34 -0.07 4.71 6.80
N LEU A 35 -0.80 4.38 7.86
CA LEU A 35 -0.89 5.20 9.08
C LEU A 35 0.07 4.63 10.14
N SER A 36 1.37 4.77 9.87
CA SER A 36 2.43 4.37 10.79
C SER A 36 3.75 5.07 10.45
N ASP A 37 4.21 5.95 11.34
CA ASP A 37 5.48 6.66 11.14
C ASP A 37 6.67 5.69 11.07
N ALA A 38 6.63 4.60 11.85
CA ALA A 38 7.71 3.63 12.00
C ALA A 38 7.66 2.45 11.02
N MET A 39 6.60 2.32 10.20
CA MET A 39 6.49 1.20 9.26
C MET A 39 7.50 1.40 8.11
N VAL A 40 8.45 0.48 8.02
CA VAL A 40 9.27 0.29 6.81
C VAL A 40 8.47 -0.58 5.86
N VAL A 41 8.39 -0.15 4.62
CA VAL A 41 7.65 -0.86 3.57
C VAL A 41 8.56 -1.87 2.89
N PRO A 42 8.06 -3.06 2.52
CA PRO A 42 8.87 -4.07 1.85
C PRO A 42 9.37 -3.57 0.48
N PHE A 43 10.59 -4.00 0.11
CA PHE A 43 11.21 -3.68 -1.19
C PHE A 43 11.32 -2.17 -1.47
N ASP A 44 11.41 -1.34 -0.43
CA ASP A 44 11.52 0.12 -0.53
C ASP A 44 12.72 0.59 -1.37
N ALA A 45 13.78 -0.20 -1.43
CA ALA A 45 14.97 0.06 -2.22
C ALA A 45 14.69 0.21 -3.73
N PHE A 46 13.67 -0.45 -4.26
CA PHE A 46 13.39 -0.43 -5.70
C PHE A 46 11.92 -0.24 -6.09
N LEU A 47 10.98 -0.40 -5.16
CA LEU A 47 9.57 -0.12 -5.45
C LEU A 47 9.24 1.37 -5.27
N PRO A 48 8.55 2.00 -6.24
CA PRO A 48 8.18 3.40 -6.15
C PRO A 48 6.94 3.58 -5.26
N TRP A 49 7.07 3.35 -3.95
CA TRP A 49 5.95 3.42 -2.99
C TRP A 49 5.07 4.68 -3.10
N PRO A 50 5.61 5.90 -3.29
CA PRO A 50 4.78 7.09 -3.46
C PRO A 50 3.88 7.08 -4.72
N ALA A 51 4.17 6.22 -5.70
CA ALA A 51 3.35 6.09 -6.91
C ALA A 51 2.04 5.33 -6.66
N PHE A 52 1.99 4.45 -5.66
CA PHE A 52 0.84 3.57 -5.40
C PHE A 52 0.40 3.52 -3.94
N SER A 53 0.95 4.35 -3.06
CA SER A 53 0.58 4.41 -1.64
C SER A 53 0.66 5.83 -1.10
N LEU A 54 -0.02 6.07 0.02
CA LEU A 54 0.06 7.30 0.80
C LEU A 54 0.58 6.96 2.19
N LYS A 55 1.46 7.80 2.74
CA LYS A 55 1.96 7.64 4.12
C LYS A 55 1.82 8.97 4.89
N PRO A 56 0.58 9.42 5.17
CA PRO A 56 0.37 10.62 5.98
C PRO A 56 0.76 10.34 7.44
N ARG A 57 0.88 11.42 8.23
CA ARG A 57 1.10 11.27 9.68
C ARG A 57 -0.06 10.53 10.32
N MET A 58 0.25 9.63 11.26
CA MET A 58 -0.78 8.92 12.03
C MET A 58 -1.60 9.93 12.86
N PRO A 59 -2.94 9.99 12.70
CA PRO A 59 -3.78 10.86 13.52
C PRO A 59 -3.78 10.38 14.98
N ARG A 60 -3.65 11.32 15.92
CA ARG A 60 -3.60 11.12 17.37
C ARG A 60 -4.79 11.74 18.08
N THR A 61 -5.56 12.56 17.39
CA THR A 61 -6.77 13.21 17.90
C THR A 61 -7.94 13.03 16.93
N PRO A 62 -9.20 13.15 17.38
CA PRO A 62 -10.36 13.12 16.48
C PRO A 62 -10.29 14.20 15.39
N ARG A 63 -9.76 15.39 15.72
CA ARG A 63 -9.57 16.48 14.76
C ARG A 63 -8.62 16.07 13.63
N GLU A 64 -7.47 15.50 13.98
CA GLU A 64 -6.49 15.02 12.98
C GLU A 64 -7.06 13.88 12.11
N ALA A 65 -7.95 13.05 12.66
CA ALA A 65 -8.63 12.02 11.90
C ALA A 65 -9.61 12.62 10.87
N HIS A 66 -10.30 13.72 11.20
CA HIS A 66 -11.09 14.47 10.24
C HIS A 66 -10.22 15.14 9.18
N ASP A 67 -9.13 15.79 9.58
CA ASP A 67 -8.18 16.41 8.65
C ASP A 67 -7.62 15.37 7.64
N LEU A 68 -7.44 14.11 8.05
CA LEU A 68 -7.05 13.01 7.17
C LEU A 68 -8.14 12.64 6.14
N VAL A 69 -9.41 12.64 6.55
CA VAL A 69 -10.53 12.37 5.63
C VAL A 69 -10.62 13.48 4.59
N ASP A 70 -10.58 14.74 5.01
CA ASP A 70 -10.59 15.90 4.11
C ASP A 70 -9.42 15.86 3.12
N PHE A 71 -8.24 15.43 3.59
CA PHE A 71 -7.07 15.22 2.74
C PHE A 71 -7.32 14.14 1.66
N LEU A 72 -7.90 13.00 2.03
CA LEU A 72 -8.16 11.90 1.10
C LEU A 72 -9.26 12.27 0.09
N GLU A 73 -10.31 12.96 0.53
CA GLU A 73 -11.39 13.47 -0.34
C GLU A 73 -10.89 14.58 -1.29
N GLY A 74 -9.88 15.33 -0.89
CA GLY A 74 -9.23 16.35 -1.71
C GLY A 74 -8.32 15.82 -2.82
N ILE A 75 -8.07 14.51 -2.89
CA ILE A 75 -7.23 13.93 -3.94
C ILE A 75 -8.00 13.92 -5.27
N PRO A 76 -7.46 14.54 -6.34
CA PRO A 76 -8.11 14.50 -7.65
C PRO A 76 -8.31 13.07 -8.15
N ALA A 77 -9.45 12.81 -8.78
CA ALA A 77 -9.80 11.47 -9.28
C ALA A 77 -8.73 10.92 -10.24
N GLU A 78 -8.13 11.77 -11.08
CA GLU A 78 -7.06 11.41 -12.01
C GLU A 78 -5.80 10.94 -11.27
N THR A 79 -5.48 11.56 -10.13
CA THR A 79 -4.37 11.14 -9.28
C THR A 79 -4.64 9.77 -8.68
N GLY A 80 -5.84 9.56 -8.13
CA GLY A 80 -6.23 8.25 -7.61
C GLY A 80 -6.23 7.16 -8.67
N LEU A 81 -6.66 7.44 -9.91
CA LEU A 81 -6.59 6.50 -11.03
C LEU A 81 -5.14 6.11 -11.38
N ARG A 82 -4.23 7.09 -11.46
CA ARG A 82 -2.80 6.81 -11.70
C ARG A 82 -2.20 5.94 -10.59
N MET A 83 -2.55 6.23 -9.34
CA MET A 83 -2.09 5.45 -8.19
C MET A 83 -2.61 4.01 -8.23
N HIS A 84 -3.88 3.82 -8.56
CA HIS A 84 -4.48 2.50 -8.72
C HIS A 84 -3.82 1.71 -9.85
N GLN A 85 -3.56 2.33 -11.00
CA GLN A 85 -2.83 1.69 -12.10
C GLN A 85 -1.44 1.23 -11.67
N SER A 86 -0.68 2.12 -11.01
CA SER A 86 0.64 1.79 -10.47
C SER A 86 0.56 0.66 -9.43
N LEU A 87 -0.47 0.64 -8.59
CA LEU A 87 -0.70 -0.46 -7.64
C LEU A 87 -0.87 -1.80 -8.35
N ILE A 88 -1.69 -1.85 -9.40
CA ILE A 88 -1.95 -3.08 -10.16
C ILE A 88 -0.69 -3.59 -10.87
N GLU A 89 0.15 -2.69 -11.39
CA GLU A 89 1.43 -3.04 -12.01
C GLU A 89 2.42 -3.65 -11.01
N HIS A 90 2.41 -3.19 -9.77
CA HIS A 90 3.38 -3.60 -8.75
C HIS A 90 2.84 -4.66 -7.76
N ARG A 91 1.56 -5.04 -7.85
CA ARG A 91 0.95 -6.01 -6.92
C ARG A 91 1.64 -7.39 -6.96
N CYS A 92 2.26 -7.76 -8.08
CA CYS A 92 2.92 -9.05 -8.24
C CYS A 92 4.13 -9.23 -7.32
N TRP A 93 4.76 -8.13 -6.87
CA TRP A 93 5.83 -8.18 -5.85
C TRP A 93 5.34 -8.67 -4.48
N PHE A 94 4.02 -8.76 -4.27
CA PHE A 94 3.39 -9.21 -3.03
C PHE A 94 2.57 -10.51 -3.21
N ASP A 95 2.65 -11.13 -4.38
CA ASP A 95 1.95 -12.37 -4.69
C ASP A 95 2.82 -13.60 -4.34
N TYR A 96 2.56 -14.22 -3.20
CA TYR A 96 3.22 -15.45 -2.75
C TYR A 96 2.54 -16.72 -3.30
N GLY A 97 1.64 -16.59 -4.26
CA GLY A 97 0.93 -17.71 -4.88
C GLY A 97 1.83 -18.63 -5.71
N PRO A 98 1.37 -19.86 -5.98
CA PRO A 98 2.10 -20.83 -6.82
C PRO A 98 2.25 -20.36 -8.27
N ASP A 99 1.37 -19.46 -8.73
CA ASP A 99 1.38 -18.88 -10.08
C ASP A 99 2.09 -17.52 -10.13
N SER A 100 2.88 -17.18 -9.10
CA SER A 100 3.65 -15.93 -9.07
C SER A 100 4.68 -15.89 -10.21
N ARG A 101 4.86 -14.70 -10.78
CA ARG A 101 5.74 -14.53 -11.95
C ARG A 101 7.21 -14.56 -11.54
N GLU A 102 8.04 -15.23 -12.33
CA GLU A 102 9.49 -15.28 -12.05
C GLU A 102 10.16 -13.89 -12.07
N ASP A 103 9.69 -12.98 -12.94
CA ASP A 103 10.24 -11.63 -13.10
C ASP A 103 9.60 -10.57 -12.19
N CYS A 104 8.47 -10.90 -11.56
CA CYS A 104 7.76 -10.07 -10.59
C CYS A 104 7.11 -10.96 -9.52
N SER A 105 7.90 -11.31 -8.52
CA SER A 105 7.46 -12.08 -7.35
C SER A 105 8.15 -11.58 -6.09
N PRO A 106 7.60 -11.88 -4.90
CA PRO A 106 8.29 -11.62 -3.65
C PRO A 106 9.66 -12.29 -3.57
N TYR A 107 9.82 -13.48 -4.17
CA TYR A 107 11.09 -14.21 -4.20
C TYR A 107 12.17 -13.44 -4.95
N GLU A 108 11.86 -12.98 -6.16
CA GLU A 108 12.76 -12.14 -6.95
C GLU A 108 13.08 -10.83 -6.21
N GLY A 109 12.08 -10.24 -5.53
CA GLY A 109 12.29 -9.03 -4.74
C GLY A 109 13.29 -9.23 -3.59
N VAL A 110 13.21 -10.37 -2.90
CA VAL A 110 14.16 -10.75 -1.84
C VAL A 110 15.55 -10.99 -2.42
N VAL A 111 15.67 -11.72 -3.53
CA VAL A 111 16.96 -11.96 -4.20
C VAL A 111 17.62 -10.65 -4.58
N ARG A 112 16.86 -9.71 -5.14
CA ARG A 112 17.35 -8.36 -5.42
C ARG A 112 17.88 -7.71 -4.15
N MET A 113 17.08 -7.58 -3.10
CA MET A 113 17.52 -6.94 -1.85
C MET A 113 18.78 -7.55 -1.23
N LEU A 114 19.03 -8.85 -1.41
CA LEU A 114 20.21 -9.54 -0.88
C LEU A 114 21.45 -9.45 -1.77
N THR A 115 21.30 -9.02 -3.02
CA THR A 115 22.38 -8.91 -4.02
C THR A 115 22.82 -7.47 -4.28
N TRP A 116 22.27 -6.51 -3.53
CA TRP A 116 22.70 -5.10 -3.47
C TRP A 116 23.75 -4.84 -2.40
#